data_AF-A0A939YJE0-F1
#
_entry.id   AF-A0A939YJE0-F1
#
_cell.length_a   1.000
_cell.length_b   1.000
_cell.length_c   1.000
_cell.angle_alpha   90.00
_cell.angle_beta   90.00
_cell.angle_gamma   90.00
#
_symmetry.space_group_name_H-M   'P 1'
#
loop_
_entity.id
_entity.type
_entity.pdbx_description
1 polymer ?
#
loop_
_entity_poly.entity_id
_entity_poly.type
_entity_poly.pdbx_seq_one_letter_code
_entity_poly.pdbx_strand_id
1 'polypeptide(L)' 'MAKLYFKYGAMGSSKTAQALITRFNYIEMGMRVWLIKPSKDTRDGDNVVRSRI' A
#
# COMPACT_ATOMS: atom_id res chain seq x y z
N MET A 1 -19.19 -6.46 6.04
CA MET A 1 -18.97 -5.34 7.00
C MET A 1 -17.74 -4.56 6.57
N ALA A 2 -17.84 -3.25 6.40
CA ALA A 2 -16.65 -2.42 6.11
C ALA A 2 -15.75 -2.33 7.35
N LYS A 3 -14.43 -2.34 7.16
CA LYS A 3 -13.43 -2.19 8.25
C LYS A 3 -12.37 -1.17 7.83
N LEU A 4 -11.93 -0.35 8.78
CA LEU A 4 -10.85 0.62 8.60
C LEU A 4 -9.65 0.19 9.45
N TYR A 5 -8.49 0.07 8.83
CA TYR A 5 -7.24 -0.27 9.49
C TYR A 5 -6.25 0.87 9.34
N PHE A 6 -5.73 1.39 10.46
CA PHE A 6 -4.67 2.40 10.45
C PHE A 6 -3.32 1.76 10.79
N LYS A 7 -2.45 1.60 9.78
CA LYS A 7 -1.10 1.04 9.95
C LYS A 7 -0.07 2.18 9.95
N TYR A 8 0.63 2.38 11.06
CA TYR A 8 1.65 3.42 11.25
C TYR A 8 2.93 2.87 11.90
N GLY A 9 4.02 3.65 11.86
CA GLY A 9 5.32 3.24 12.40
C GLY A 9 6.48 4.02 11.77
N ALA A 10 7.70 3.84 12.30
CA ALA A 10 8.92 4.51 11.81
C ALA A 10 9.26 4.18 10.35
N MET A 11 10.07 5.01 9.67
CA MET A 11 10.63 4.61 8.36
C MET A 11 11.44 3.31 8.51
N GLY A 12 11.40 2.41 7.52
CA GLY A 12 12.00 1.08 7.67
C GLY A 12 11.09 0.01 8.29
N SER A 13 9.83 0.33 8.64
CA SER A 13 8.89 -0.60 9.31
C SER A 13 7.92 -1.36 8.39
N SER A 14 8.26 -1.55 7.11
CA SER A 14 7.53 -2.38 6.12
C SER A 14 6.06 -2.00 5.84
N LYS A 15 5.65 -0.76 6.12
CA LYS A 15 4.27 -0.28 5.90
C LYS A 15 3.81 -0.47 4.45
N THR A 16 4.60 -0.03 3.48
CA THR A 16 4.26 -0.12 2.06
C THR A 16 4.24 -1.58 1.57
N ALA A 17 5.19 -2.41 2.02
CA ALA A 17 5.18 -3.86 1.73
C ALA A 17 3.88 -4.52 2.21
N GLN A 18 3.47 -4.24 3.45
CA GLN A 18 2.23 -4.77 4.01
C GLN A 18 0.98 -4.33 3.22
N ALA A 19 0.95 -3.08 2.73
CA ALA A 19 -0.14 -2.60 1.88
C ALA A 19 -0.17 -3.32 0.51
N LEU A 20 1.01 -3.55 -0.10
CA LEU A 20 1.13 -4.29 -1.36
C LEU A 20 0.70 -5.76 -1.23
N ILE A 21 1.11 -6.45 -0.17
CA ILE A 21 0.67 -7.82 0.14
C ILE A 21 -0.85 -7.87 0.34
N THR A 22 -1.40 -6.92 1.10
CA THR A 22 -2.86 -6.84 1.32
C THR A 22 -3.61 -6.66 0.01
N ARG A 23 -3.11 -5.79 -0.89
CA ARG A 23 -3.66 -5.60 -2.23
C ARG A 23 -3.62 -6.90 -3.03
N PHE A 24 -2.49 -7.60 -3.03
CA PHE A 24 -2.34 -8.87 -3.76
C PHE A 24 -3.38 -9.89 -3.29
N ASN A 25 -3.50 -10.12 -1.97
CA ASN A 25 -4.46 -11.07 -1.40
C ASN A 25 -5.90 -10.75 -1.80
N TYR A 26 -6.29 -9.47 -1.78
CA TYR A 26 -7.64 -9.08 -2.20
C TYR A 26 -7.88 -9.28 -3.69
N ILE A 27 -6.87 -9.07 -4.55
CA ILE A 27 -6.97 -9.38 -5.97
C ILE A 27 -7.12 -10.89 -6.17
N GLU A 28 -6.39 -11.73 -5.43
CA GLU A 28 -6.53 -13.19 -5.49
C GLU A 28 -7.93 -13.67 -5.05
N MET A 29 -8.57 -12.94 -4.14
CA MET A 29 -9.97 -13.17 -3.77
C MET A 29 -10.98 -12.63 -4.79
N GLY A 30 -10.54 -12.16 -5.96
CA GLY A 30 -11.39 -11.61 -7.03
C GLY A 30 -11.91 -10.20 -6.76
N MET A 31 -11.35 -9.48 -5.78
CA MET A 31 -11.80 -8.13 -5.44
C MET A 31 -11.11 -7.07 -6.31
N ARG A 32 -11.84 -6.00 -6.61
CA ARG A 32 -11.27 -4.79 -7.22
C ARG A 32 -10.66 -3.91 -6.15
N VAL A 33 -9.35 -3.63 -6.27
CA VAL A 33 -8.58 -2.91 -5.25
C VAL A 33 -7.94 -1.65 -5.82
N TRP A 34 -8.13 -0.53 -5.14
CA TRP A 34 -7.42 0.72 -5.41
C TRP A 34 -6.21 0.85 -4.48
N LEU A 35 -5.08 1.25 -5.03
CA LEU A 35 -3.88 1.61 -4.27
C LEU A 35 -3.51 3.04 -4.63
N ILE A 36 -3.53 3.92 -3.63
CA ILE A 36 -3.41 5.36 -3.83
C ILE A 36 -2.25 5.86 -2.97
N LYS A 37 -1.46 6.79 -3.51
CA LYS A 37 -0.44 7.55 -2.78
C LYS A 37 -0.65 9.04 -3.03
N PRO A 38 -0.22 9.93 -2.11
CA PRO A 38 -0.25 11.36 -2.37
C PRO A 38 0.66 11.72 -3.56
N SER A 39 0.22 12.66 -4.39
CA SER A 39 0.98 13.13 -5.56
C SER A 39 2.32 13.76 -5.21
N LYS A 40 2.46 14.32 -4.01
CA LYS A 40 3.72 14.86 -3.49
C LYS A 40 4.78 13.79 -3.21
N ASP A 41 4.39 12.51 -3.12
CA ASP A 41 5.34 11.41 -2.92
C ASP A 41 5.89 10.91 -4.26
N THR A 42 6.95 11.55 -4.74
CA THR A 42 7.60 11.29 -6.04
C THR A 42 8.87 10.44 -5.92
N ARG A 43 9.16 9.95 -4.71
CA ARG A 43 10.47 9.38 -4.37
C ARG A 43 10.80 8.06 -5.08
N ASP A 44 9.82 7.37 -5.68
CA ASP A 44 10.02 6.16 -6.51
C ASP A 44 9.50 6.36 -7.96
N GLY A 45 9.28 7.62 -8.36
CA GLY A 45 8.62 7.99 -9.62
C GLY A 45 7.13 8.23 -9.47
N ASP A 46 6.54 8.87 -10.49
CA ASP A 46 5.11 9.20 -10.50
C ASP A 46 4.26 7.94 -10.59
N ASN A 47 3.17 7.90 -9.82
CA ASN A 47 2.21 6.79 -9.79
C ASN A 47 2.79 5.40 -9.40
N VAL A 48 4.04 5.32 -8.94
CA VAL A 48 4.66 4.08 -8.45
C VAL A 48 4.58 4.00 -6.94
N VAL A 49 4.02 2.91 -6.41
CA VAL A 49 4.04 2.57 -4.98
C VAL A 49 5.00 1.41 -4.78
N ARG A 50 6.13 1.65 -4.10
CA ARG A 50 7.18 0.66 -3.90
C ARG A 50 7.60 0.56 -2.43
N SER A 51 7.88 -0.66 -1.96
CA SER A 51 8.57 -0.88 -0.69
C SER A 51 10.07 -0.63 -0.85
N ARG A 52 10.69 -0.01 0.15
CA ARG A 52 12.16 0.21 0.23
C ARG A 52 12.85 -0.65 1.28
N ILE A 53 12.15 -1.70 1.68
CA ILE A 53 12.57 -2.78 2.56
C ILE A 53 12.23 -4.05 1.82
#